data_AF-A0A497SPW0-F1
#
_entry.id   AF-A0A497SPW0-F1
#
_cell.length_a   1.000
_cell.length_b   1.000
_cell.length_c   1.000
_cell.angle_alpha   90.00
_cell.angle_beta   90.00
_cell.angle_gamma   90.00
#
_symmetry.space_group_name_H-M   'P 1'
#
loop_
_entity.id
_entity.type
_entity.pdbx_description
1 polymer ?
#
loop_
_entity_poly.entity_id
_entity_poly.type
_entity_poly.pdbx_seq_one_letter_code
_entity_poly.pdbx_strand_id
1 'polypeptide(L)'
;MNRQVRVQILWAVSFVISGIVFILAFMYSPMIGTLITLAYIMLYVGLSSAFLVVFREIESVKENTLQKLKERKEEIEDIENAIRGKYYKKKIDTSSFKRIMEDYEKKLAEIEVKIKRLEGKDKGE
;
A
#
# COMPACT_ATOMS: atom_id res chain seq x y z
N MET A 1 11.25 8.88 -7.05
CA MET A 1 11.67 7.49 -6.76
C MET A 1 11.22 7.13 -5.34
N ASN A 2 10.30 6.15 -5.20
CA ASN A 2 9.70 5.80 -3.90
C ASN A 2 10.76 5.39 -2.87
N ARG A 3 10.57 5.78 -1.60
CA ARG A 3 11.48 5.44 -0.48
C ARG A 3 11.73 3.93 -0.38
N GLN A 4 10.73 3.12 -0.69
CA GLN A 4 10.81 1.65 -0.75
C GLN A 4 11.80 1.16 -1.84
N VAL A 5 11.77 1.77 -3.03
CA VAL A 5 12.70 1.42 -4.13
C VAL A 5 14.12 1.82 -3.77
N ARG A 6 14.33 2.95 -3.08
CA ARG A 6 15.66 3.32 -2.57
C ARG A 6 16.21 2.31 -1.57
N VAL A 7 15.37 1.82 -0.65
CA VAL A 7 15.77 0.83 0.35
C VAL A 7 16.06 -0.52 -0.31
N GLN A 8 15.27 -0.93 -1.31
CA GLN A 8 15.52 -2.14 -2.10
C GLN A 8 16.85 -2.05 -2.88
N ILE A 9 17.13 -0.91 -3.52
CA ILE A 9 18.39 -0.70 -4.24
C ILE A 9 19.58 -0.71 -3.28
N LEU A 10 19.48 -0.06 -2.12
CA LEU A 10 20.53 -0.08 -1.10
C LEU A 10 20.84 -1.51 -0.62
N TRP A 11 19.80 -2.31 -0.38
CA TRP A 11 19.96 -3.72 -0.02
C TRP A 11 20.56 -4.56 -1.15
N ALA A 12 20.13 -4.35 -2.40
CA ALA A 12 20.67 -5.04 -3.56
C ALA A 12 22.16 -4.70 -3.80
N VAL A 13 22.56 -3.45 -3.57
CA VAL A 13 23.96 -3.04 -3.68
C VAL A 13 24.80 -3.67 -2.56
N SER A 14 24.31 -3.69 -1.32
CA SER A 14 24.99 -4.40 -0.23
C SER A 14 25.13 -5.91 -0.50
N PHE A 15 24.15 -6.52 -1.20
CA PHE A 15 24.18 -7.92 -1.62
C PHE A 15 25.25 -8.22 -2.68
N VAL A 16 25.42 -7.33 -3.66
CA VAL A 16 26.48 -7.48 -4.67
C VAL A 16 27.86 -7.35 -4.02
N ILE A 17 28.02 -6.39 -3.11
CA ILE A 17 29.28 -6.16 -2.40
C ILE A 17 29.63 -7.37 -1.49
N SER A 18 28.66 -7.93 -0.77
CA SER A 18 28.89 -9.11 0.07
C SER A 18 29.24 -10.35 -0.76
N GLY A 19 28.60 -10.55 -1.92
CA GLY A 19 28.93 -11.63 -2.85
C GLY A 19 30.36 -11.54 -3.40
N ILE A 20 30.85 -10.33 -3.69
CA ILE A 20 32.23 -10.10 -4.17
C ILE A 20 33.25 -10.40 -3.06
N VAL A 21 33.01 -9.91 -1.83
CA VAL A 21 33.87 -10.19 -0.66
C VAL A 21 33.89 -11.70 -0.36
N PHE A 22 32.79 -12.38 -0.61
CA PHE A 22 32.65 -13.82 -0.41
C PHE A 22 33.41 -14.66 -1.44
N ILE A 23 33.39 -14.30 -2.73
CA ILE A 23 34.22 -14.96 -3.77
C ILE A 23 35.70 -14.82 -3.43
N LEU A 24 36.10 -13.63 -2.97
CA LEU A 24 37.46 -13.37 -2.49
C LEU A 24 37.80 -14.26 -1.28
N ALA A 25 36.92 -14.37 -0.28
CA ALA A 25 37.17 -15.21 0.89
C ALA A 25 37.27 -16.72 0.56
N PHE A 26 36.44 -17.20 -0.37
CA PHE A 26 36.46 -18.60 -0.82
C PHE A 26 37.76 -18.98 -1.52
N MET A 27 38.36 -18.06 -2.29
CA MET A 27 39.67 -18.26 -2.90
C MET A 27 40.79 -18.47 -1.86
N TYR A 28 40.67 -17.90 -0.65
CA TYR A 28 41.71 -17.98 0.37
C TYR A 28 41.50 -19.12 1.39
N SER A 29 40.27 -19.60 1.61
CA SER A 29 40.02 -20.73 2.54
C SER A 29 38.81 -21.59 2.11
N PRO A 30 39.02 -22.67 1.34
CA PRO A 30 37.93 -23.43 0.74
C PRO A 30 37.07 -24.22 1.74
N MET A 31 37.62 -24.76 2.84
CA MET A 31 36.83 -25.48 3.86
C MET A 31 35.99 -24.57 4.75
N ILE A 32 36.53 -23.41 5.13
CA ILE A 32 35.80 -22.43 5.95
C ILE A 32 34.78 -21.70 5.07
N GLY A 33 35.13 -21.48 3.80
CA GLY A 33 34.27 -20.90 2.78
C GLY A 33 32.94 -21.64 2.63
N THR A 34 32.94 -22.97 2.49
CA THR A 34 31.71 -23.77 2.29
C THR A 34 30.74 -23.73 3.47
N LEU A 35 31.24 -23.76 4.71
CA LEU A 35 30.42 -23.64 5.92
C LEU A 35 29.78 -22.25 6.01
N ILE A 36 30.54 -21.20 5.69
CA ILE A 36 30.03 -19.83 5.61
C ILE A 36 28.99 -19.71 4.48
N THR A 37 29.18 -20.38 3.34
CA THR A 37 28.19 -20.42 2.25
C THR A 37 26.86 -20.97 2.74
N LEU A 38 26.88 -22.11 3.44
CA LEU A 38 25.69 -22.76 3.96
C LEU A 38 24.96 -21.87 4.97
N ALA A 39 25.71 -21.24 5.88
CA ALA A 39 25.14 -20.28 6.83
C ALA A 39 24.53 -19.06 6.13
N TYR A 40 25.19 -18.53 5.09
CA TYR A 40 24.70 -17.40 4.31
C TYR A 40 23.43 -17.73 3.54
N ILE A 41 23.35 -18.92 2.94
CA ILE A 41 22.13 -19.40 2.26
C ILE A 41 20.98 -19.54 3.25
N MET A 42 21.21 -20.13 4.44
CA MET A 42 20.16 -20.22 5.47
C MET A 42 19.69 -18.85 5.94
N LEU A 43 20.61 -17.90 6.15
CA LEU A 43 20.27 -16.53 6.54
C LEU A 43 19.47 -15.83 5.44
N TYR A 44 19.84 -16.03 4.18
CA TYR A 44 19.14 -15.50 3.01
C TYR A 44 17.72 -16.06 2.85
N VAL A 45 17.54 -17.37 3.02
CA VAL A 45 16.22 -18.01 2.97
C VAL A 45 15.34 -17.48 4.10
N GLY A 46 15.87 -17.41 5.32
CA GLY A 46 15.13 -16.86 6.47
C GLY A 46 14.72 -15.40 6.29
N LEU A 47 15.63 -14.57 5.77
CA LEU A 47 15.35 -13.16 5.50
C LEU A 47 14.33 -13.00 4.36
N SER A 48 14.47 -13.78 3.29
CA SER A 48 13.52 -13.75 2.15
C SER A 48 12.12 -14.18 2.58
N SER A 49 12.01 -15.18 3.45
CA SER A 49 10.72 -15.59 4.03
C SER A 49 10.09 -14.49 4.90
N ALA A 50 10.89 -13.77 5.70
CA ALA A 50 10.40 -12.63 6.48
C ALA A 50 9.86 -11.50 5.59
N PHE A 51 10.52 -11.23 4.46
CA PHE A 51 10.02 -10.24 3.49
C PHE A 51 8.70 -10.66 2.84
N LEU A 52 8.50 -11.94 2.51
CA LEU A 52 7.23 -12.42 1.95
C LEU A 52 6.05 -12.21 2.91
N VAL A 53 6.26 -12.40 4.22
CA VAL A 53 5.24 -12.14 5.24
C VAL A 53 4.87 -10.66 5.28
N VAL A 54 5.86 -9.78 5.29
CA VAL A 54 5.65 -8.32 5.31
C VAL A 54 4.96 -7.84 4.03
N PHE A 55 5.32 -8.36 2.85
CA PHE A 55 4.65 -8.00 1.60
C PHE A 55 3.19 -8.43 1.59
N ARG A 56 2.90 -9.64 2.10
CA ARG A 56 1.54 -10.14 2.23
C ARG A 56 0.70 -9.27 3.18
N GLU A 57 1.29 -8.79 4.27
CA GLU A 57 0.63 -7.84 5.17
C GLU A 57 0.36 -6.50 4.47
N ILE A 58 1.32 -5.92 3.77
CA ILE A 58 1.15 -4.64 3.07
C ILE A 58 0.04 -4.73 2.01
N GLU A 59 -0.01 -5.82 1.27
CA GLU A 59 -1.04 -6.06 0.25
C GLU A 59 -2.42 -6.21 0.89
N SER A 60 -2.51 -6.96 1.99
CA SER A 60 -3.75 -7.07 2.78
C SER A 60 -4.19 -5.73 3.38
N VAL A 61 -3.26 -4.88 3.82
CA VAL A 61 -3.56 -3.54 4.35
C VAL A 61 -4.07 -2.62 3.25
N LYS A 62 -3.48 -2.71 2.05
CA LYS A 62 -3.95 -1.97 0.88
C LYS A 62 -5.37 -2.39 0.50
N GLU A 63 -5.64 -3.69 0.40
CA GLU A 63 -6.98 -4.21 0.10
C GLU A 63 -8.00 -3.80 1.16
N ASN A 64 -7.68 -3.97 2.44
CA ASN A 64 -8.54 -3.55 3.55
C ASN A 64 -8.82 -2.03 3.56
N THR A 65 -7.83 -1.21 3.22
CA THR A 65 -8.01 0.26 3.12
C THR A 65 -8.91 0.62 1.95
N LEU A 66 -8.77 -0.07 0.82
CA LEU A 66 -9.58 0.13 -0.38
C LEU A 66 -11.03 -0.29 -0.14
N GLN A 67 -11.22 -1.42 0.55
CA GLN A 67 -12.54 -1.89 0.97
C GLN A 67 -13.21 -0.90 1.92
N LYS A 68 -12.51 -0.43 2.97
CA LYS A 68 -13.03 0.61 3.88
C LYS A 68 -13.41 1.90 3.17
N LEU A 69 -12.64 2.32 2.15
CA LEU A 69 -12.95 3.49 1.34
C LEU A 69 -14.20 3.29 0.48
N LYS A 70 -14.42 2.07 -0.06
CA LYS A 70 -15.63 1.72 -0.80
C LYS A 70 -16.86 1.66 0.10
N GLU A 71 -16.77 1.01 1.25
CA GLU A 71 -17.85 0.97 2.25
C GLU A 71 -18.24 2.38 2.68
N ARG A 72 -17.26 3.25 2.95
CA ARG A 72 -17.52 4.64 3.33
C ARG A 72 -18.14 5.47 2.20
N LYS A 73 -17.86 5.13 0.93
CA LYS A 73 -18.51 5.76 -0.22
C LYS A 73 -20.00 5.38 -0.27
N GLU A 74 -20.28 4.09 -0.09
CA GLU A 74 -21.64 3.54 -0.07
C GLU A 74 -22.47 4.14 1.09
N GLU A 75 -21.89 4.24 2.28
CA GLU A 75 -22.54 4.93 3.42
C GLU A 75 -22.90 6.39 3.10
N ILE A 76 -22.02 7.11 2.39
CA ILE A 76 -22.29 8.50 2.02
C ILE A 76 -23.41 8.61 0.98
N GLU A 77 -23.44 7.71 -0.01
CA GLU A 77 -24.53 7.64 -1.00
C GLU A 77 -25.88 7.31 -0.33
N ASP A 78 -25.90 6.41 0.65
CA ASP A 78 -27.09 6.09 1.43
C ASP A 78 -27.58 7.29 2.26
N ILE A 79 -26.66 8.03 2.87
CA ILE A 79 -26.99 9.24 3.63
C ILE A 79 -27.54 10.32 2.69
N GLU A 80 -26.96 10.50 1.49
CA GLU A 80 -27.49 11.40 0.46
C GLU A 80 -28.93 11.03 0.10
N ASN A 81 -29.20 9.74 -0.15
CA ASN A 81 -30.54 9.25 -0.48
C ASN A 81 -31.54 9.48 0.68
N ALA A 82 -31.11 9.26 1.92
CA ALA A 82 -31.93 9.54 3.10
C ALA A 82 -32.25 11.04 3.26
N ILE A 83 -31.29 11.92 2.95
CA ILE A 83 -31.45 13.38 3.03
C ILE A 83 -32.35 13.88 1.90
N ARG A 84 -32.21 13.36 0.67
CA ARG A 84 -33.17 13.59 -0.42
C ARG A 84 -34.58 13.20 0.01
N GLY A 85 -34.76 12.03 0.62
CA GLY A 85 -36.05 11.59 1.17
C GLY A 85 -36.63 12.52 2.24
N LYS A 86 -35.78 13.10 3.11
CA LYS A 86 -36.19 14.10 4.11
C LYS A 86 -36.58 15.44 3.48
N TYR A 87 -35.89 15.85 2.42
CA TYR A 87 -36.22 17.04 1.64
C TYR A 87 -37.56 16.91 0.92
N TYR A 88 -37.82 15.79 0.24
CA TYR A 88 -39.12 15.53 -0.39
C TYR A 88 -40.28 15.49 0.61
N LYS A 89 -40.02 15.05 1.85
CA LYS A 89 -40.97 15.10 2.97
C LYS A 89 -41.08 16.50 3.61
N LYS A 90 -40.48 17.54 3.01
CA LYS A 90 -40.40 18.93 3.52
C LYS A 90 -39.89 19.05 4.95
N LYS A 91 -39.09 18.09 5.43
CA LYS A 91 -38.51 18.11 6.79
C LYS A 91 -37.25 18.96 6.90
N ILE A 92 -36.72 19.45 5.78
CA ILE A 92 -35.50 20.25 5.68
C ILE A 92 -35.78 21.36 4.67
N ASP A 93 -35.28 22.57 4.94
CA ASP A 93 -35.38 23.70 4.02
C ASP A 93 -34.40 23.57 2.84
N THR A 94 -34.74 24.22 1.72
CA THR A 94 -33.96 24.15 0.47
C THR A 94 -32.53 24.68 0.62
N SER A 95 -32.30 25.65 1.51
CA SER A 95 -30.98 26.25 1.68
C SER A 95 -30.03 25.34 2.48
N SER A 96 -30.54 24.70 3.52
CA SER A 96 -29.83 23.69 4.30
C SER A 96 -29.59 22.43 3.49
N PHE A 97 -30.57 21.98 2.71
CA PHE A 97 -30.39 20.83 1.80
C PHE A 97 -29.27 21.06 0.80
N LYS A 98 -29.23 22.24 0.15
CA LYS A 98 -28.19 22.56 -0.85
C LYS A 98 -26.79 22.60 -0.23
N ARG A 99 -26.63 23.22 0.94
CA ARG A 99 -25.36 23.26 1.67
C ARG A 99 -24.87 21.87 2.05
N ILE A 100 -25.78 21.02 2.54
CA ILE A 100 -25.46 19.66 2.94
C ILE A 100 -25.03 18.84 1.71
N MET A 101 -25.72 18.99 0.58
CA MET A 101 -25.34 18.29 -0.65
C MET A 101 -24.00 18.73 -1.22
N GLU A 102 -23.71 20.03 -1.26
CA GLU A 102 -22.40 20.52 -1.72
C GLU A 102 -21.24 19.98 -0.86
N ASP A 103 -21.43 19.79 0.45
CA ASP A 103 -20.42 19.21 1.33
C ASP A 103 -20.27 17.69 1.10
N TYR A 104 -21.36 16.98 0.81
CA TYR A 104 -21.32 15.55 0.45
C TYR A 104 -20.66 15.30 -0.91
N GLU A 105 -20.98 16.09 -1.93
CA GLU A 105 -20.33 16.00 -3.25
C GLU A 105 -18.82 16.19 -3.14
N LYS A 106 -18.37 17.16 -2.33
CA LYS A 106 -16.94 17.37 -2.05
C LYS A 106 -16.29 16.16 -1.39
N LYS A 107 -16.93 15.57 -0.38
CA LYS A 107 -16.42 14.37 0.32
C LYS A 107 -16.36 13.16 -0.61
N LEU A 108 -17.39 12.97 -1.44
CA LEU A 108 -17.41 11.90 -2.44
C LEU A 108 -16.28 12.06 -3.45
N ALA A 109 -16.09 13.27 -4.00
CA ALA A 109 -15.01 13.55 -4.92
C ALA A 109 -13.62 13.29 -4.28
N GLU A 110 -13.42 13.70 -3.02
CA GLU A 110 -12.16 13.46 -2.30
C GLU A 110 -11.89 11.96 -2.07
N ILE A 111 -12.93 11.19 -1.71
CA ILE A 111 -12.84 9.74 -1.54
C ILE A 111 -12.55 9.06 -2.88
N GLU A 112 -13.21 9.48 -3.95
CA GLU A 112 -13.00 8.92 -5.29
C GLU A 112 -11.58 9.16 -5.80
N VAL A 113 -11.03 10.36 -5.58
CA VAL A 113 -9.62 10.68 -5.89
C VAL A 113 -8.67 9.80 -5.07
N LYS A 114 -8.95 9.60 -3.76
CA LYS A 114 -8.14 8.70 -2.92
C LYS A 114 -8.19 7.24 -3.40
N ILE A 115 -9.36 6.76 -3.82
CA ILE A 115 -9.53 5.42 -4.39
C ILE A 115 -8.74 5.30 -5.70
N LYS A 116 -8.89 6.24 -6.64
CA LYS A 116 -8.15 6.23 -7.93
C LYS A 116 -6.64 6.20 -7.74
N ARG A 117 -6.13 6.98 -6.78
CA ARG A 117 -4.70 6.96 -6.40
C ARG A 117 -4.25 5.62 -5.84
N LEU A 118 -5.04 4.99 -4.97
CA LEU A 118 -4.72 3.69 -4.37
C LEU A 118 -4.86 2.52 -5.37
N GLU A 119 -5.80 2.59 -6.30
CA GLU A 119 -5.95 1.64 -7.41
C GLU A 119 -4.84 1.75 -8.46
N GLY A 120 -4.01 2.80 -8.42
CA GLY A 120 -2.93 3.01 -9.38
C GLY A 120 -3.42 3.44 -10.77
N LYS A 121 -4.70 3.83 -10.91
CA LYS A 121 -5.29 4.37 -12.14
C LYS A 121 -4.93 5.83 -12.42
N ASP A 122 -4.17 6.48 -11.52
CA ASP A 122 -3.67 7.85 -11.64
C ASP A 122 -2.31 7.94 -12.37
N LYS A 123 -1.82 6.82 -12.94
CA LYS A 123 -0.65 6.80 -13.84
C LYS A 123 -1.13 6.69 -15.27
N GLY A 124 -1.69 7.79 -15.76
CA GLY A 124 -2.16 7.93 -17.13
C GLY A 124 -1.95 9.35 -17.65
N GLU A 125 -0.83 9.98 -17.28
CA GLU A 125 -0.19 11.12 -17.96
C GLU A 125 1.34 11.02 -17.78
#